data_AF-A0A813ZWL7-F1
#
_entry.id   AF-A0A813ZWL7-F1
#
_cell.length_a   1.000
_cell.length_b   1.000
_cell.length_c   1.000
_cell.angle_alpha   90.00
_cell.angle_beta   90.00
_cell.angle_gamma   90.00
#
_symmetry.space_group_name_H-M   'P 1'
#
loop_
_entity.id
_entity.type
_entity.pdbx_description
1 polymer ?
#
loop_
_entity_poly.entity_id
_entity_poly.type
_entity_poly.pdbx_seq_one_letter_code
_entity_poly.pdbx_strand_id
1 'polypeptide(L)'
;MQVSADLFCYVYTIWKCTGRLEFISGGWCMHDEATTYYNSIIDQHTLGAEFLRDQFGECARPKIGWQIDPFGHSREVASLFAQMGFDGLFFARADYQDSDLRNSTKTMEMIWKGSANLGES
;
A
#
# COMPACT_ATOMS: atom_id res chain seq x y z
N MET A 1 -13.93 -22.83 -2.46
CA MET A 1 -12.54 -22.97 -2.95
C MET A 1 -11.69 -23.23 -1.72
N GLN A 2 -11.12 -24.44 -1.59
CA GLN A 2 -10.40 -24.85 -0.38
C GLN A 2 -8.94 -25.09 -0.77
N VAL A 3 -8.04 -24.29 -0.21
CA VAL A 3 -6.59 -24.46 -0.40
C VAL A 3 -6.18 -25.72 0.36
N SER A 4 -5.35 -26.58 -0.24
CA SER A 4 -4.87 -27.77 0.45
C SER A 4 -3.97 -27.40 1.64
N ALA A 5 -4.01 -28.21 2.69
CA ALA A 5 -3.16 -28.01 3.87
C ALA A 5 -1.66 -27.99 3.51
N ASP A 6 -1.27 -28.77 2.50
CA ASP A 6 0.11 -28.82 2.01
C ASP A 6 0.56 -27.48 1.42
N LEU A 7 -0.29 -26.84 0.61
CA LEU A 7 0.01 -25.53 0.03
C LEU A 7 0.06 -24.45 1.11
N PHE A 8 -0.83 -24.51 2.10
CA PHE A 8 -0.82 -23.60 3.24
C PHE A 8 0.50 -23.71 4.02
N CYS A 9 0.94 -24.92 4.36
CA CYS A 9 2.22 -25.15 5.04
C CYS A 9 3.43 -24.65 4.23
N TYR A 10 3.40 -24.80 2.90
CA TYR A 10 4.46 -24.30 2.03
C TYR A 10 4.53 -22.77 2.04
N VAL A 11 3.40 -22.09 1.85
CA VAL A 11 3.33 -20.62 1.93
C VAL A 11 3.76 -20.13 3.30
N TYR A 12 3.31 -20.79 4.37
CA TYR A 12 3.70 -20.44 5.74
C TYR A 12 5.20 -20.64 5.98
N THR A 13 5.83 -21.63 5.33
CA THR A 13 7.28 -21.86 5.39
C THR A 13 8.06 -20.75 4.67
N ILE A 14 7.58 -20.29 3.52
CA ILE A 14 8.17 -19.15 2.81
C ILE A 14 7.99 -17.87 3.61
N TRP A 15 6.82 -17.72 4.24
CA TRP A 15 6.51 -16.61 5.10
C TRP A 15 7.54 -16.52 6.23
N LYS A 16 7.39 -17.27 7.34
CA LYS A 16 8.26 -17.32 8.55
C LYS A 16 9.05 -16.03 8.90
N CYS A 17 8.56 -14.88 8.46
CA CYS A 17 9.23 -13.60 8.39
C CYS A 17 10.71 -13.68 7.96
N THR A 18 10.98 -14.51 6.94
CA THR A 18 12.33 -14.73 6.38
C THR A 18 12.70 -13.71 5.29
N GLY A 19 11.77 -12.82 4.93
CA GLY A 19 11.94 -11.81 3.88
C GLY A 19 11.79 -12.34 2.45
N ARG A 20 11.39 -13.60 2.25
CA ARG A 20 11.20 -14.19 0.91
C ARG A 20 9.86 -13.82 0.26
N LEU A 21 8.88 -13.50 1.09
CA LEU A 21 7.56 -13.02 0.69
C LEU A 21 7.21 -11.83 1.58
N GLU A 22 6.78 -10.73 0.98
CA GLU A 22 6.37 -9.52 1.67
C GLU A 22 4.98 -9.11 1.19
N PHE A 23 4.11 -8.73 2.14
CA PHE A 23 2.82 -8.13 1.82
C PHE A 23 2.98 -6.62 1.68
N ILE A 24 2.66 -6.11 0.50
CA ILE A 24 2.63 -4.68 0.20
C ILE A 24 1.19 -4.21 0.11
N SER A 25 0.91 -2.98 0.57
CA SER A 25 -0.42 -2.36 0.72
C SER A 25 -1.35 -3.11 1.69
N GLY A 26 -1.53 -4.42 1.54
CA GLY A 26 -2.29 -5.31 2.42
C GLY A 26 -3.74 -4.90 2.63
N GLY A 27 -4.31 -4.12 1.72
CA GLY A 27 -5.76 -3.96 1.60
C GLY A 27 -6.39 -5.16 0.89
N TRP A 28 -7.71 -5.21 0.92
CA TRP A 28 -8.48 -6.20 0.15
C TRP A 28 -8.26 -6.06 -1.36
N CYS A 29 -7.98 -4.84 -1.83
CA CYS A 29 -7.64 -4.55 -3.22
C CYS A 29 -6.72 -3.32 -3.33
N MET A 30 -6.20 -3.09 -4.53
CA MET A 30 -5.65 -1.80 -4.93
C MET A 30 -6.81 -0.90 -5.36
N HIS A 31 -7.26 -0.03 -4.47
CA HIS A 31 -8.44 0.80 -4.68
C HIS A 31 -8.16 1.95 -5.66
N ASP A 32 -9.19 2.40 -6.39
CA ASP A 32 -9.12 3.65 -7.14
C ASP A 32 -8.98 4.84 -6.19
N GLU A 33 -8.32 5.91 -6.63
CA GLU A 33 -8.06 7.11 -5.83
C GLU A 33 -8.93 8.31 -6.26
N ALA A 34 -9.64 8.21 -7.38
CA ALA A 34 -10.47 9.29 -7.92
C ALA A 34 -11.95 9.18 -7.54
N THR A 35 -12.51 7.97 -7.52
CA THR A 35 -13.96 7.71 -7.38
C THR A 35 -14.33 6.94 -6.12
N THR A 36 -13.42 6.90 -5.13
CA THR A 36 -13.64 6.23 -3.85
C THR A 36 -13.89 7.22 -2.72
N TYR A 37 -14.67 6.79 -1.73
CA TYR A 37 -14.88 7.55 -0.51
C TYR A 37 -13.89 7.06 0.57
N TYR A 38 -13.33 7.97 1.35
CA TYR A 38 -12.25 7.66 2.29
C TYR A 38 -12.62 6.57 3.31
N ASN A 39 -13.87 6.51 3.77
CA ASN A 39 -14.32 5.43 4.65
C ASN A 39 -14.14 4.05 4.00
N SER A 40 -14.49 3.91 2.71
CA SER A 40 -14.34 2.64 2.00
C SER A 40 -12.87 2.25 1.81
N ILE A 41 -11.98 3.23 1.66
CA ILE A 41 -10.53 3.00 1.61
C ILE A 41 -10.04 2.43 2.94
N ILE A 42 -10.47 3.04 4.06
CA ILE A 42 -10.14 2.59 5.42
C ILE A 42 -10.68 1.18 5.65
N ASP A 43 -11.97 0.95 5.39
CA ASP A 43 -12.63 -0.34 5.64
C ASP A 43 -11.94 -1.51 4.93
N GLN A 44 -11.62 -1.34 3.63
CA GLN A 44 -10.96 -2.42 2.88
C GLN A 44 -9.50 -2.64 3.30
N HIS A 45 -8.81 -1.59 3.79
CA HIS A 45 -7.47 -1.74 4.38
C HIS A 45 -7.53 -2.43 5.75
N THR A 46 -8.51 -2.08 6.58
CA THR A 46 -8.74 -2.74 7.87
C THR A 46 -9.02 -4.22 7.68
N LEU A 47 -9.91 -4.58 6.76
CA LEU A 47 -10.24 -5.98 6.47
C LEU A 47 -9.01 -6.78 6.03
N GLY A 48 -8.19 -6.21 5.14
CA GLY A 48 -6.95 -6.86 4.69
C GLY A 48 -5.92 -6.99 5.81
N ALA A 49 -5.74 -5.94 6.62
CA ALA A 49 -4.82 -5.96 7.76
C ALA A 49 -5.22 -6.99 8.83
N GLU A 50 -6.51 -7.10 9.14
CA GLU A 50 -7.02 -8.12 10.06
C GLU A 50 -6.79 -9.53 9.52
N PHE A 51 -7.09 -9.77 8.24
CA PHE A 51 -6.81 -11.06 7.61
C PHE A 51 -5.32 -11.42 7.69
N LEU A 52 -4.43 -10.49 7.35
CA LEU A 52 -2.98 -10.72 7.40
C LEU A 52 -2.50 -11.00 8.81
N ARG A 53 -2.97 -10.23 9.80
CA ARG A 53 -2.63 -10.46 11.21
C ARG A 53 -3.08 -11.85 11.66
N ASP A 54 -4.31 -12.23 11.34
CA ASP A 54 -4.90 -13.48 11.82
C ASP A 54 -4.28 -14.71 11.16
N GLN A 55 -3.84 -14.61 9.90
CA GLN A 55 -3.22 -15.72 9.16
C GLN A 55 -1.70 -15.80 9.28
N PHE A 56 -1.01 -14.66 9.38
CA PHE A 56 0.45 -14.57 9.23
C PHE A 56 1.14 -13.90 10.43
N GLY A 57 0.38 -13.38 11.40
CA GLY A 57 0.90 -12.77 12.62
C GLY A 57 1.39 -11.32 12.45
N GLU A 58 2.03 -10.78 13.49
CA GLU A 58 2.38 -9.35 13.55
C GLU A 58 3.36 -8.89 12.46
N CYS A 59 4.30 -9.76 12.07
CA CYS A 59 5.27 -9.42 11.04
C CYS A 59 4.68 -9.34 9.63
N ALA A 60 3.38 -9.64 9.47
CA ALA A 60 2.64 -9.50 8.22
C ALA A 60 2.15 -8.08 7.95
N ARG A 61 2.34 -7.18 8.92
CA ARG A 61 1.95 -5.77 8.78
C ARG A 61 2.69 -5.13 7.61
N PRO A 62 1.99 -4.72 6.55
CA PRO A 62 2.60 -4.04 5.41
C PRO A 62 3.29 -2.75 5.84
N LYS A 63 4.44 -2.46 5.21
CA LYS A 63 5.20 -1.23 5.43
C LYS A 63 5.15 -0.28 4.26
N ILE A 64 4.87 -0.80 3.07
CA ILE A 64 4.90 -0.04 1.82
C ILE A 64 3.53 -0.09 1.14
N GLY A 65 3.00 1.07 0.78
CA GLY A 65 1.83 1.22 -0.08
C GLY A 65 2.19 0.99 -1.55
N TRP A 66 1.31 0.32 -2.29
CA TRP A 66 1.55 -0.05 -3.69
C TRP A 66 0.32 0.27 -4.55
N GLN A 67 0.40 1.36 -5.29
CA GLN A 67 -0.66 1.94 -6.12
C GLN A 67 -0.18 2.12 -7.56
N ILE A 68 0.20 1.02 -8.22
CA ILE A 68 0.79 1.10 -9.57
C ILE A 68 -0.22 1.35 -10.69
N ASP A 69 -1.50 1.03 -10.49
CA ASP A 69 -2.51 1.04 -11.55
C ASP A 69 -3.72 2.00 -11.39
N PRO A 70 -3.92 2.74 -10.28
CA PRO A 70 -4.91 3.83 -10.26
C PRO A 70 -4.62 4.92 -11.29
N PHE A 71 -5.67 5.49 -11.88
CA PHE A 71 -5.54 6.53 -12.90
C PHE A 71 -5.44 7.92 -12.28
N GLY A 72 -4.25 8.22 -11.76
CA GLY A 72 -3.99 9.42 -10.96
C GLY A 72 -4.02 9.13 -9.46
N HIS A 73 -3.38 9.99 -8.67
CA HIS A 73 -3.16 9.75 -7.25
C HIS A 73 -3.68 10.91 -6.39
N SER A 74 -4.23 10.54 -5.24
CA SER A 74 -4.93 11.42 -4.33
C SER A 74 -4.05 11.79 -3.15
N ARG A 75 -4.07 13.09 -2.82
CA ARG A 75 -3.43 13.64 -1.63
C ARG A 75 -3.99 12.97 -0.35
N GLU A 76 -5.28 12.65 -0.35
CA GLU A 76 -5.97 11.99 0.76
C GLU A 76 -5.41 10.58 1.00
N VAL A 77 -5.13 9.81 -0.06
CA VAL A 77 -4.55 8.45 0.06
C VAL A 77 -3.16 8.50 0.66
N ALA A 78 -2.32 9.44 0.21
CA ALA A 78 -1.00 9.66 0.80
C ALA A 78 -1.09 9.97 2.31
N SER A 79 -2.03 10.85 2.70
CA SER A 79 -2.25 11.21 4.11
C SER A 79 -2.81 10.04 4.94
N LEU A 80 -3.66 9.21 4.36
CA LEU A 80 -4.21 8.03 5.03
C LEU A 80 -3.14 6.96 5.24
N PHE A 81 -2.29 6.72 4.24
CA PHE A 81 -1.22 5.72 4.33
C PHE A 81 -0.19 6.11 5.39
N ALA A 82 0.19 7.39 5.49
CA ALA A 82 1.02 7.87 6.59
C ALA A 82 0.39 7.57 7.97
N GLN A 83 -0.91 7.85 8.12
CA GLN A 83 -1.65 7.58 9.37
C GLN A 83 -1.83 6.08 9.67
N MET A 84 -1.89 5.23 8.64
CA MET A 84 -1.89 3.76 8.78
C MET A 84 -0.51 3.20 9.14
N GLY A 85 0.53 4.05 9.14
CA GLY A 85 1.90 3.69 9.53
C GLY A 85 2.70 3.04 8.40
N PHE A 86 2.41 3.39 7.15
CA PHE A 86 3.25 3.09 5.99
C PHE A 86 4.46 4.02 5.93
N ASP A 87 5.62 3.46 5.61
CA ASP A 87 6.89 4.17 5.50
C ASP A 87 7.12 4.73 4.08
N GLY A 88 6.37 4.24 3.09
CA GLY A 88 6.48 4.67 1.70
C GLY A 88 5.26 4.30 0.86
N LEU A 89 5.09 5.00 -0.26
CA LEU A 89 4.04 4.76 -1.25
C LEU A 89 4.67 4.78 -2.64
N PHE A 90 4.47 3.70 -3.40
CA PHE A 90 4.91 3.59 -4.78
C PHE A 90 3.71 3.64 -5.71
N PHE A 91 3.82 4.44 -6.76
CA PHE A 91 2.84 4.49 -7.82
C PHE A 91 3.52 4.71 -9.17
N ALA A 92 2.83 4.37 -10.26
CA ALA A 92 3.41 4.39 -11.60
C ALA A 92 2.69 5.34 -12.58
N ARG A 93 1.40 5.63 -12.38
CA ARG A 93 0.60 6.42 -13.32
C ARG A 93 0.59 7.89 -12.91
N ALA A 94 1.46 8.69 -13.52
CA ALA A 94 1.44 10.14 -13.44
C ALA A 94 1.24 10.77 -14.83
N ASP A 95 0.95 12.06 -14.89
CA ASP A 95 0.94 12.79 -16.15
C ASP A 95 2.31 12.64 -16.84
N TYR A 96 2.31 12.44 -18.15
CA TYR A 96 3.54 12.15 -18.88
C TYR A 96 4.51 13.34 -18.87
N GLN A 97 4.00 14.58 -18.87
CA GLN A 97 4.83 15.78 -18.84
C GLN A 97 5.50 15.92 -17.47
N ASP A 98 4.76 15.66 -16.38
CA ASP A 98 5.33 15.62 -15.02
C ASP A 98 6.35 14.47 -14.86
N SER A 99 6.07 13.30 -15.44
CA SER A 99 6.99 12.16 -15.41
C SER A 99 8.32 12.47 -16.11
N ASP A 100 8.27 13.06 -17.32
CA ASP A 100 9.47 13.46 -18.06
C ASP A 100 10.27 14.55 -17.33
N LEU A 101 9.56 15.53 -16.74
CA LEU A 101 10.18 16.58 -15.93
C LEU A 101 10.88 16.00 -14.69
N ARG A 102 10.21 15.13 -13.95
CA ARG A 102 10.77 14.51 -12.74
C ARG A 102 11.93 13.58 -13.05
N ASN A 103 11.87 12.86 -14.17
CA ASN A 103 12.95 11.98 -14.59
C ASN A 103 14.22 12.78 -15.00
N SER A 104 14.03 13.91 -15.71
CA SER A 104 15.14 14.79 -16.10
C SER A 104 15.74 15.56 -14.92
N THR A 105 14.91 15.99 -13.95
CA THR A 105 15.34 16.75 -12.76
C THR A 105 15.74 15.89 -11.57
N LYS A 106 15.59 14.55 -11.65
CA LYS A 106 15.86 13.60 -10.56
C LYS A 106 14.99 13.83 -9.32
N THR A 107 13.70 14.10 -9.55
CA THR A 107 12.68 14.37 -8.52
C THR A 107 11.48 13.39 -8.58
N MET A 108 11.72 12.17 -9.08
CA MET A 108 10.70 11.11 -9.08
C MET A 108 10.39 10.62 -7.66
N GLU A 109 11.36 10.70 -6.76
CA GLU A 109 11.20 10.42 -5.34
C GLU A 109 11.00 11.73 -4.58
N MET A 110 10.00 11.79 -3.70
CA MET A 110 9.73 12.97 -2.89
C MET A 110 9.09 12.60 -1.55
N ILE A 111 9.23 13.49 -0.56
CA ILE A 111 8.43 13.42 0.66
C ILE A 111 7.08 14.06 0.38
N TRP A 112 6.05 13.23 0.22
CA TRP A 112 4.71 13.70 -0.12
C TRP A 112 3.91 14.08 1.13
N LYS A 113 3.85 15.39 1.43
CA LYS A 113 3.04 15.92 2.54
C LYS A 113 1.57 16.02 2.13
N GLY A 114 0.80 14.98 2.44
CA GLY A 114 -0.60 14.81 2.03
C GLY A 114 -1.63 15.67 2.78
N SER A 115 -1.26 16.39 3.83
CA SER A 115 -2.19 17.20 4.62
C SER A 115 -1.57 18.53 5.00
N ALA A 116 -2.33 19.60 4.80
CA ALA A 116 -1.94 20.93 5.27
C ALA A 116 -1.98 21.06 6.79
N ASN A 117 -2.71 20.17 7.47
CA ASN A 117 -3.01 20.29 8.90
C ASN A 117 -2.19 19.35 9.79
N LEU A 118 -1.67 18.24 9.25
CA LEU A 118 -1.04 17.18 10.04
C LEU A 118 0.49 17.34 10.20
N GLY A 119 1.08 18.38 9.61
CA GLY A 119 2.50 18.71 9.82
C GLY A 119 3.46 17.61 9.33
N GLU A 120 4.53 17.36 10.10
CA GLU A 120 5.45 16.24 9.86
C GLU A 120 4.96 15.00 10.60
N SER A 121 4.02 14.28 9.98
CA SER A 121 3.57 12.96 10.44
C SER A 121 4.00 11.87 9.48
#